data_AF-A0A1N6LY50-F1
#
_entry.id   AF-A0A1N6LY50-F1
#
_cell.length_a   1.000
_cell.length_b   1.000
_cell.length_c   1.000
_cell.angle_alpha   90.00
_cell.angle_beta   90.00
_cell.angle_gamma   90.00
#
_symmetry.space_group_name_H-M   'P 1'
#
loop_
_entity.id
_entity.type
_entity.pdbx_description
1 polymer ?
#
loop_
_entity_poly.entity_id
_entity_poly.type
_entity_poly.pdbx_seq_one_letter_code
_entity_poly.pdbx_strand_id
1 'polypeptide(L)'
;MKQTRAFWPGCLWWGLQMIRVGITWILKALRRLFGTVVGISIVAKVVHTIQAIISQRILGQQYMTNRLYAHRLRHPYSLVLDLDETLVRATRMSRKSGALSFRVDGKITCISASKRPHLERFLLEMKNIYEIVIFTASCKEYAETILNHICINHLVDRRLYRDDCIKLPNGFYAKDLHKVQQDVSKVILLDNNKEAGVNFQDNLIPIASWFGEDSDTALLDIIPLLKALRHLSDVRPVIKLRLLKDSAQKKQKQQNIEKIQHGQMLSLAHLITERIWNMTNNFGISPTDTHPDEFES
;
A
#
# COMPACT_ATOMS: atom_id res chain seq x y z
N MET A 1 42.09 10.89 13.04
CA MET A 1 42.70 9.62 13.50
C MET A 1 41.77 8.89 14.45
N LYS A 2 41.14 7.79 14.02
CA LYS A 2 40.81 6.64 14.89
C LYS A 2 40.89 5.38 14.02
N GLN A 3 41.87 4.53 14.34
CA GLN A 3 42.20 3.28 13.65
C GLN A 3 41.04 2.28 13.69
N THR A 4 40.66 1.78 12.52
CA THR A 4 39.86 0.56 12.38
C THR A 4 40.80 -0.65 12.47
N ARG A 5 40.67 -1.46 13.52
CA ARG A 5 41.32 -2.78 13.56
C ARG A 5 40.57 -3.70 12.59
N ALA A 6 41.22 -4.04 11.48
CA ALA A 6 40.75 -5.05 10.54
C ALA A 6 40.66 -6.41 11.24
N PHE A 7 39.46 -7.00 11.24
CA PHE A 7 39.22 -8.35 11.73
C PHE A 7 39.70 -9.32 10.64
N TRP A 8 40.80 -10.03 10.89
CA TRP A 8 41.38 -10.98 9.94
C TRP A 8 40.46 -12.21 9.75
N PRO A 9 40.11 -12.61 8.51
CA PRO A 9 39.23 -13.75 8.24
C PRO A 9 39.84 -15.13 8.63
N GLY A 10 41.14 -15.17 8.94
CA GLY A 10 41.86 -16.41 9.26
C GLY A 10 41.37 -17.10 10.55
N CYS A 11 41.06 -16.35 11.61
CA CYS A 11 40.77 -16.96 12.92
C CYS A 11 39.45 -17.77 12.95
N LEU A 12 38.43 -17.34 12.19
CA LEU A 12 37.18 -18.09 12.06
C LEU A 12 37.36 -19.37 11.25
N TRP A 13 38.22 -19.35 10.22
CA TRP A 13 38.50 -20.51 9.39
C TRP A 13 39.29 -21.58 10.16
N TRP A 14 40.31 -21.17 10.93
CA TRP A 14 41.04 -22.07 11.83
C TRP A 14 40.16 -22.61 12.96
N GLY A 15 39.25 -21.80 13.52
CA GLY A 15 38.28 -22.26 14.52
C GLY A 15 37.33 -23.33 13.99
N LEU A 16 36.80 -23.16 12.77
CA LEU A 16 35.94 -24.15 12.12
C LEU A 16 36.71 -25.43 11.74
N GLN A 17 37.97 -25.32 11.34
CA GLN A 17 38.83 -26.47 11.05
C GLN A 17 39.07 -27.32 12.32
N MET A 18 39.32 -26.69 13.46
CA MET A 18 39.55 -27.36 14.75
C MET A 18 38.27 -28.03 15.28
N ILE A 19 37.10 -27.40 15.11
CA ILE A 19 35.81 -28.01 15.43
C ILE A 19 35.55 -29.24 14.55
N ARG A 20 35.87 -29.17 13.25
CA ARG A 20 35.71 -30.28 12.32
C ARG A 20 36.60 -31.48 12.69
N VAL A 21 37.85 -31.24 13.06
CA VAL A 21 38.77 -32.29 13.53
C VAL A 21 38.29 -32.89 14.86
N GLY A 22 37.85 -32.05 15.81
CA GLY A 22 37.28 -32.50 17.09
C GLY A 22 36.06 -33.41 16.91
N ILE A 23 35.11 -33.02 16.04
CA ILE A 23 33.93 -33.83 15.72
C ILE A 23 34.33 -35.18 15.11
N THR A 24 35.32 -35.21 14.20
CA THR A 24 35.75 -36.49 13.59
C THR A 24 36.38 -37.47 14.59
N TRP A 25 37.10 -36.98 15.60
CA TRP A 25 37.66 -37.81 16.66
C TRP A 25 36.59 -38.32 17.62
N ILE A 26 35.62 -37.47 17.98
CA ILE A 26 34.47 -37.86 18.81
C ILE A 26 33.63 -38.93 18.10
N LEU A 27 33.38 -38.79 16.79
CA LEU A 27 32.64 -39.79 16.01
C LEU A 27 33.40 -41.13 15.88
N LYS A 28 34.73 -41.09 15.73
CA LYS A 28 35.57 -42.31 15.74
C LYS A 28 35.56 -43.00 17.11
N ALA A 29 35.55 -42.24 18.21
CA ALA A 29 35.48 -42.77 19.56
C ALA A 29 34.10 -43.38 19.88
N LEU A 30 33.02 -42.70 19.51
CA LEU A 30 31.64 -43.19 19.70
C LEU A 30 31.36 -44.46 18.86
N ARG A 31 31.95 -44.56 17.66
CA ARG A 31 31.88 -45.77 16.81
C ARG A 31 32.59 -46.99 17.42
N ARG A 32 33.58 -46.78 18.30
CA ARG A 32 34.27 -47.84 19.06
C ARG A 32 33.50 -48.25 20.32
N LEU A 33 32.75 -47.33 20.92
CA LEU A 33 32.00 -47.58 22.16
C LEU A 33 30.60 -48.19 21.93
N PHE A 34 29.97 -47.94 20.77
CA PHE A 34 28.64 -48.45 20.45
C PHE A 34 28.68 -49.32 19.18
N GLY A 35 29.17 -50.56 19.33
CA GLY A 35 29.35 -51.55 18.25
C GLY A 35 28.07 -52.24 17.75
N THR A 36 26.91 -51.58 17.80
CA THR A 36 25.66 -52.10 17.24
C THR A 36 25.06 -51.11 16.24
N VAL A 37 24.42 -51.62 15.19
CA VAL A 37 23.81 -50.84 14.09
C VAL A 37 22.83 -49.77 14.63
N VAL A 38 22.16 -50.05 15.75
CA VAL A 38 21.24 -49.13 16.44
C VAL A 38 21.98 -47.93 17.05
N GLY A 39 23.13 -48.15 17.70
CA GLY A 39 23.95 -47.06 18.27
C GLY A 39 24.50 -46.12 17.20
N ILE A 40 24.89 -46.66 16.05
CA ILE A 40 25.34 -45.88 14.89
C ILE A 40 24.19 -44.98 14.35
N SER A 41 22.96 -45.48 14.31
CA SER A 41 21.78 -44.73 13.86
C SER A 41 21.41 -43.60 14.81
N ILE A 42 21.48 -43.83 16.12
CA ILE A 42 21.21 -42.79 17.14
C ILE A 42 22.26 -41.68 17.05
N VAL A 43 23.55 -42.04 16.98
CA VAL A 43 24.63 -41.06 16.83
C VAL A 43 24.47 -40.26 15.53
N ALA A 44 24.10 -40.91 14.41
CA ALA A 44 23.85 -40.22 13.15
C ALA A 44 22.69 -39.21 13.24
N LYS A 45 21.58 -39.56 13.91
CA LYS A 45 20.45 -38.65 14.13
C LYS A 45 20.85 -37.47 15.01
N VAL A 46 21.62 -37.69 16.06
CA VAL A 46 22.13 -36.61 16.94
C VAL A 46 23.02 -35.66 16.14
N VAL A 47 23.94 -36.18 15.32
CA VAL A 47 24.81 -35.37 14.46
C VAL A 47 24.00 -34.56 13.46
N HIS A 48 23.01 -35.18 12.80
CA HIS A 48 22.16 -34.50 11.81
C HIS A 48 21.33 -33.38 12.47
N THR A 49 20.79 -33.61 13.65
CA THR A 49 20.04 -32.60 14.41
C THR A 49 20.96 -31.45 14.84
N ILE A 50 22.17 -31.74 15.32
CA ILE A 50 23.15 -30.71 15.68
C ILE A 50 23.57 -29.90 14.44
N GLN A 51 23.82 -30.56 13.31
CA GLN A 51 24.09 -29.89 12.04
C GLN A 51 22.93 -29.00 11.61
N ALA A 52 21.68 -29.48 11.70
CA ALA A 52 20.50 -28.68 11.37
C ALA A 52 20.36 -27.45 12.28
N ILE A 53 20.59 -27.58 13.59
CA ILE A 53 20.53 -26.46 14.55
C ILE A 53 21.64 -25.44 14.27
N ILE A 54 22.87 -25.91 14.02
CA ILE A 54 24.00 -25.04 13.67
C ILE A 54 23.73 -24.34 12.34
N SER A 55 23.22 -25.04 11.33
CA SER A 55 22.82 -24.47 10.05
C SER A 55 21.72 -23.41 10.23
N GLN A 56 20.70 -23.67 11.06
CA GLN A 56 19.68 -22.67 11.36
C GLN A 56 20.23 -21.45 12.10
N ARG A 57 21.18 -21.63 13.03
CA ARG A 57 21.85 -20.51 13.70
C ARG A 57 22.77 -19.72 12.78
N ILE A 58 23.50 -20.38 11.87
CA ILE A 58 24.34 -19.73 10.85
C ILE A 58 23.45 -18.96 9.85
N LEU A 59 22.34 -19.55 9.40
CA LEU A 59 21.34 -18.86 8.57
C LEU A 59 20.73 -17.67 9.29
N GLY A 60 20.40 -17.81 10.58
CA GLY A 60 19.92 -16.70 11.42
C GLY A 60 20.96 -15.60 11.65
N GLN A 61 22.23 -15.96 11.84
CA GLN A 61 23.33 -15.00 11.91
C GLN A 61 23.58 -14.33 10.56
N GLN A 62 23.53 -15.07 9.45
CA GLN A 62 23.59 -14.52 8.10
C GLN A 62 22.43 -13.54 7.84
N TYR A 63 21.22 -13.86 8.31
CA TYR A 63 20.06 -12.96 8.26
C TYR A 63 20.32 -11.67 9.06
N MET A 64 20.94 -11.76 10.23
CA MET A 64 21.29 -10.61 11.07
C MET A 64 22.46 -9.79 10.51
N THR A 65 23.49 -10.42 9.95
CA THR A 65 24.60 -9.72 9.26
C THR A 65 24.11 -9.10 7.96
N ASN A 66 23.19 -9.74 7.24
CA ASN A 66 22.48 -9.15 6.11
C ASN A 66 21.65 -7.95 6.55
N ARG A 67 21.15 -7.88 7.78
CA ARG A 67 20.44 -6.70 8.29
C ARG A 67 21.36 -5.49 8.48
N LEU A 68 22.60 -5.72 8.91
CA LEU A 68 23.64 -4.68 9.02
C LEU A 68 24.26 -4.32 7.65
N TYR A 69 24.37 -5.28 6.73
CA TYR A 69 24.83 -5.08 5.34
C TYR A 69 23.75 -4.43 4.45
N ALA A 70 22.47 -4.77 4.64
CA ALA A 70 21.31 -4.17 3.97
C ALA A 70 21.15 -2.69 4.35
N HIS A 71 21.60 -2.30 5.54
CA HIS A 71 21.64 -0.88 5.92
C HIS A 71 22.60 -0.04 5.03
N ARG A 72 23.54 -0.69 4.31
CA ARG A 72 24.41 -0.07 3.28
C ARG A 72 23.90 -0.21 1.84
N LEU A 73 22.85 -1.01 1.61
CA LEU A 73 22.12 -1.12 0.34
C LEU A 73 20.67 -0.64 0.53
N ARG A 74 20.48 0.54 1.13
CA ARG A 74 19.15 1.14 1.13
C ARG A 74 18.73 1.34 -0.33
N HIS A 75 17.53 0.88 -0.67
CA HIS A 75 16.93 1.25 -1.95
C HIS A 75 17.01 2.77 -2.07
N PRO A 76 17.48 3.31 -3.21
CA PRO A 76 17.62 4.76 -3.36
C PRO A 76 16.27 5.48 -3.38
N TYR A 77 15.17 4.74 -3.54
CA TYR A 77 13.80 5.24 -3.55
C TYR A 77 12.97 4.56 -2.46
N SER A 78 12.02 5.31 -1.91
CA SER A 78 11.03 4.82 -0.96
C SER A 78 9.64 4.86 -1.60
N LEU A 79 8.92 3.74 -1.49
CA LEU A 79 7.51 3.65 -1.82
C LEU A 79 6.72 3.69 -0.51
N VAL A 80 6.06 4.81 -0.29
CA VAL A 80 5.22 5.10 0.87
C VAL A 80 3.80 4.70 0.54
N LEU A 81 3.23 3.81 1.33
CA LEU A 81 1.91 3.22 1.11
C LEU A 81 0.99 3.58 2.27
N ASP A 82 -0.19 4.09 1.96
CA ASP A 82 -1.29 4.11 2.92
C ASP A 82 -1.81 2.69 3.22
N LEU A 83 -2.64 2.53 4.25
CA LEU A 83 -3.19 1.24 4.67
C LEU A 83 -4.67 1.13 4.33
N ASP A 84 -5.50 2.02 4.86
CA ASP A 84 -6.96 1.93 4.85
C ASP A 84 -7.53 2.36 3.50
N GLU A 85 -8.43 1.55 2.93
CA GLU A 85 -8.94 1.69 1.56
C GLU A 85 -7.86 1.70 0.45
N THR A 86 -6.58 1.55 0.80
CA THR A 86 -5.44 1.47 -0.13
C THR A 86 -4.91 0.06 -0.28
N LEU A 87 -4.48 -0.59 0.82
CA LEU A 87 -3.98 -1.98 0.82
C LEU A 87 -4.97 -2.96 1.45
N VAL A 88 -5.80 -2.48 2.36
CA VAL A 88 -6.80 -3.27 3.07
C VAL A 88 -8.09 -2.49 3.22
N ARG A 89 -9.12 -3.20 3.66
CA ARG A 89 -10.34 -2.61 4.17
C ARG A 89 -10.66 -3.24 5.50
N ALA A 90 -10.79 -2.41 6.53
CA ALA A 90 -11.30 -2.85 7.81
C ALA A 90 -12.73 -2.37 8.02
N THR A 91 -13.52 -3.14 8.75
CA THR A 91 -14.88 -2.78 9.13
C THR A 91 -15.11 -3.13 10.58
N ARG A 92 -15.65 -2.17 11.35
CA ARG A 92 -16.02 -2.39 12.75
C ARG A 92 -17.08 -3.47 12.83
N MET A 93 -16.96 -4.33 13.84
CA MET A 93 -17.93 -5.41 14.08
C MET A 93 -18.11 -5.70 15.56
N SER A 94 -19.18 -6.43 15.86
CA SER A 94 -19.42 -6.98 17.19
C SER A 94 -18.37 -8.04 17.54
N ARG A 95 -18.14 -8.22 18.84
CA ARG A 95 -17.27 -9.29 19.34
C ARG A 95 -17.85 -10.64 18.95
N LYS A 96 -17.16 -11.32 18.03
CA LYS A 96 -17.47 -12.67 17.55
C LYS A 96 -16.17 -13.43 17.34
N SER A 97 -16.25 -14.75 17.24
CA SER A 97 -15.10 -15.58 16.89
C SER A 97 -14.51 -15.12 15.55
N GLY A 98 -13.19 -14.93 15.50
CA GLY A 98 -12.46 -14.44 14.32
C GLY A 98 -12.35 -12.93 14.18
N ALA A 99 -13.00 -12.13 15.04
CA ALA A 99 -12.82 -10.68 15.04
C ALA A 99 -11.41 -10.29 15.53
N LEU A 100 -10.77 -9.36 14.83
CA LEU A 100 -9.53 -8.73 15.30
C LEU A 100 -9.87 -7.71 16.36
N SER A 101 -9.12 -7.70 17.46
CA SER A 101 -9.35 -6.78 18.55
C SER A 101 -8.07 -6.06 18.96
N PHE A 102 -8.20 -4.77 19.23
CA PHE A 102 -7.13 -3.93 19.74
C PHE A 102 -7.72 -2.92 20.73
N ARG A 103 -6.86 -2.34 21.57
CA ARG A 103 -7.27 -1.38 22.60
C ARG A 103 -6.81 0.01 22.20
N VAL A 104 -7.72 0.98 22.23
CA VAL A 104 -7.43 2.40 22.05
C VAL A 104 -8.16 3.14 23.16
N ASP A 105 -7.44 3.99 23.91
CA ASP A 105 -7.99 4.78 25.03
C ASP A 105 -8.76 3.93 26.05
N GLY A 106 -8.21 2.76 26.39
CA GLY A 106 -8.83 1.82 27.34
C GLY A 106 -10.03 1.03 26.78
N LYS A 107 -10.56 1.39 25.60
CA LYS A 107 -11.68 0.70 24.97
C LYS A 107 -11.20 -0.34 23.97
N ILE A 108 -11.74 -1.55 24.07
CA ILE A 108 -11.48 -2.60 23.09
C ILE A 108 -12.39 -2.36 21.88
N THR A 109 -11.77 -2.23 20.72
CA THR A 109 -12.44 -2.12 19.42
C THR A 109 -12.26 -3.42 18.67
N CYS A 110 -13.30 -3.88 17.99
CA CYS A 110 -13.29 -5.10 17.18
C CYS A 110 -13.54 -4.77 15.71
N ILE A 111 -12.76 -5.38 14.82
CA ILE A 111 -12.81 -5.19 13.37
C ILE A 111 -12.68 -6.54 12.65
N SER A 112 -13.15 -6.61 11.42
CA SER A 112 -12.64 -7.56 10.41
C SER A 112 -11.82 -6.77 9.40
N ALA A 113 -10.79 -7.41 8.84
CA ALA A 113 -9.94 -6.81 7.82
C ALA A 113 -9.81 -7.76 6.62
N SER A 114 -9.91 -7.20 5.41
CA SER A 114 -9.71 -7.91 4.15
C SER A 114 -8.52 -7.30 3.41
N LYS A 115 -7.73 -8.14 2.73
CA LYS A 115 -6.63 -7.70 1.86
C LYS A 115 -7.21 -7.26 0.52
N ARG A 116 -6.72 -6.13 -0.01
CA ARG A 116 -7.03 -5.74 -1.40
C ARG A 116 -6.49 -6.81 -2.36
N PRO A 117 -7.21 -7.16 -3.44
CA PRO A 117 -6.73 -8.11 -4.43
C PRO A 117 -5.31 -7.77 -4.91
N HIS A 118 -4.52 -8.81 -5.13
CA HIS A 118 -3.14 -8.71 -5.61
C HIS A 118 -2.11 -8.05 -4.69
N LEU A 119 -2.47 -7.72 -3.44
CA LEU A 119 -1.57 -7.07 -2.47
C LEU A 119 -0.21 -7.75 -2.33
N GLU A 120 -0.17 -9.07 -2.15
CA GLU A 120 1.09 -9.79 -1.92
C GLU A 120 2.00 -9.75 -3.15
N ARG A 121 1.41 -9.95 -4.34
CA ARG A 121 2.14 -9.83 -5.61
C ARG A 121 2.70 -8.43 -5.79
N PHE A 122 1.89 -7.41 -5.56
CA PHE A 122 2.31 -6.00 -5.63
C PHE A 122 3.50 -5.74 -4.69
N LEU A 123 3.40 -6.12 -3.42
CA LEU A 123 4.46 -5.89 -2.44
C LEU A 123 5.73 -6.68 -2.78
N LEU A 124 5.64 -7.93 -3.23
CA LEU A 124 6.79 -8.72 -3.66
C LEU A 124 7.53 -8.06 -4.83
N GLU A 125 6.80 -7.53 -5.82
CA GLU A 125 7.43 -6.84 -6.94
C GLU A 125 8.05 -5.50 -6.52
N MET A 126 7.36 -4.72 -5.69
CA MET A 126 7.85 -3.41 -5.25
C MET A 126 9.03 -3.52 -4.28
N LYS A 127 9.05 -4.55 -3.42
CA LYS A 127 10.12 -4.80 -2.44
C LYS A 127 11.49 -4.97 -3.09
N ASN A 128 11.55 -5.49 -4.31
CA ASN A 128 12.80 -5.65 -5.04
C ASN A 128 13.37 -4.32 -5.59
N ILE A 129 12.57 -3.25 -5.54
CA ILE A 129 12.84 -1.98 -6.22
C ILE A 129 12.94 -0.82 -5.22
N TYR A 130 12.07 -0.83 -4.22
CA TYR A 130 11.82 0.25 -3.29
C TYR A 130 12.02 -0.20 -1.84
N GLU A 131 12.39 0.76 -0.98
CA GLU A 131 12.12 0.65 0.44
C GLU A 131 10.61 0.79 0.65
N ILE A 132 9.98 -0.22 1.25
CA ILE A 132 8.53 -0.23 1.48
C ILE A 132 8.24 0.38 2.85
N VAL A 133 7.56 1.53 2.84
CA VAL A 133 7.19 2.26 4.07
C VAL A 133 5.67 2.31 4.18
N ILE A 134 5.11 1.71 5.23
CA ILE A 134 3.71 1.95 5.58
C ILE A 134 3.65 3.30 6.30
N PHE A 135 2.87 4.24 5.81
CA PHE A 135 2.61 5.50 6.50
C PHE A 135 1.10 5.68 6.53
N THR A 136 0.47 5.55 7.68
CA THR A 136 -1.00 5.59 7.82
C THR A 136 -1.44 6.68 8.78
N ALA A 137 -2.60 7.30 8.50
CA ALA A 137 -3.27 8.21 9.43
C ALA A 137 -3.96 7.48 10.59
N SER A 138 -3.85 6.15 10.66
CA SER A 138 -4.42 5.33 11.73
C SER A 138 -3.48 5.20 12.94
N CYS A 139 -4.05 4.95 14.12
CA CYS A 139 -3.27 4.72 15.34
C CYS A 139 -2.44 3.43 15.21
N LYS A 140 -1.33 3.37 15.96
CA LYS A 140 -0.39 2.26 15.90
C LYS A 140 -1.05 0.93 16.28
N GLU A 141 -1.86 0.90 17.32
CA GLU A 141 -2.53 -0.31 17.82
C GLU A 141 -3.42 -0.94 16.75
N TYR A 142 -4.15 -0.10 16.02
CA TYR A 142 -4.96 -0.53 14.88
C TYR A 142 -4.10 -1.08 13.76
N ALA A 143 -3.12 -0.29 13.30
CA ALA A 143 -2.31 -0.62 12.13
C ALA A 143 -1.47 -1.88 12.34
N GLU A 144 -0.83 -2.03 13.52
CA GLU A 144 -0.08 -3.23 13.88
C GLU A 144 -0.97 -4.47 13.90
N THR A 145 -2.19 -4.36 14.43
CA THR A 145 -3.16 -5.47 14.46
C THR A 145 -3.49 -5.95 13.05
N ILE A 146 -3.75 -5.03 12.12
CA ILE A 146 -4.00 -5.35 10.73
C ILE A 146 -2.77 -5.97 10.06
N LEU A 147 -1.61 -5.32 10.15
CA LEU A 147 -0.38 -5.77 9.49
C LEU A 147 0.03 -7.18 9.93
N ASN A 148 -0.16 -7.49 11.21
CA ASN A 148 0.05 -8.82 11.76
C ASN A 148 -0.97 -9.83 11.23
N HIS A 149 -2.24 -9.46 11.13
CA HIS A 149 -3.29 -10.34 10.62
C HIS A 149 -3.11 -10.68 9.13
N ILE A 150 -2.76 -9.70 8.30
CA ILE A 150 -2.58 -9.89 6.86
C ILE A 150 -1.20 -10.48 6.51
N CYS A 151 -0.33 -10.70 7.50
CA CYS A 151 0.97 -11.37 7.39
C CYS A 151 1.99 -10.73 6.43
N ILE A 152 1.93 -9.43 6.17
CA ILE A 152 2.86 -8.74 5.24
C ILE A 152 4.10 -8.15 5.91
N ASN A 153 4.29 -8.39 7.22
CA ASN A 153 5.37 -7.79 8.01
C ASN A 153 6.76 -7.97 7.40
N HIS A 154 7.02 -9.11 6.76
CA HIS A 154 8.30 -9.45 6.13
C HIS A 154 8.57 -8.67 4.82
N LEU A 155 7.56 -8.01 4.25
CA LEU A 155 7.67 -7.19 3.04
C LEU A 155 7.81 -5.70 3.37
N VAL A 156 7.53 -5.27 4.59
CA VAL A 156 7.56 -3.86 5.04
C VAL A 156 8.90 -3.53 5.71
N ASP A 157 9.56 -2.44 5.30
CA ASP A 157 10.83 -1.98 5.89
C ASP A 157 10.62 -1.07 7.10
N ARG A 158 9.70 -0.11 6.97
CA ARG A 158 9.39 0.87 8.03
C ARG A 158 7.90 1.14 8.13
N ARG A 159 7.49 1.63 9.30
CA ARG A 159 6.10 1.97 9.63
C ARG A 159 6.06 3.32 10.32
N LEU A 160 5.15 4.17 9.87
CA LEU A 160 4.82 5.47 10.42
C LEU A 160 3.30 5.52 10.63
N TYR A 161 2.87 6.09 11.75
CA TYR A 161 1.49 6.04 12.20
C TYR A 161 0.91 7.46 12.33
N ARG A 162 -0.31 7.57 12.85
CA ARG A 162 -0.99 8.86 13.08
C ARG A 162 -0.13 9.89 13.81
N ASP A 163 0.63 9.48 14.81
CA ASP A 163 1.47 10.39 15.60
C ASP A 163 2.65 10.95 14.78
N ASP A 164 2.98 10.30 13.67
CA ASP A 164 3.95 10.78 12.69
C ASP A 164 3.34 11.75 11.66
N CYS A 165 2.02 11.84 11.56
CA CYS A 165 1.34 12.76 10.66
C CYS A 165 1.26 14.19 11.22
N ILE A 166 0.97 15.14 10.34
CA ILE A 166 0.61 16.52 10.68
C ILE A 166 -0.93 16.60 10.67
N LYS A 167 -1.53 16.93 11.81
CA LYS A 167 -2.98 17.15 11.88
C LYS A 167 -3.33 18.49 11.24
N LEU A 168 -4.18 18.46 10.22
CA LEU A 168 -4.62 19.63 9.49
C LEU A 168 -5.82 20.30 10.19
N PRO A 169 -6.08 21.60 9.94
CA PRO A 169 -7.22 22.32 10.52
C PRO A 169 -8.59 21.72 10.16
N ASN A 170 -8.69 21.10 8.98
CA ASN A 170 -9.90 20.43 8.49
C ASN A 170 -10.11 19.03 9.12
N GLY A 171 -9.26 18.63 10.07
CA GLY A 171 -9.36 17.35 10.77
C GLY A 171 -8.70 16.16 10.05
N PHE A 172 -8.24 16.35 8.82
CA PHE A 172 -7.45 15.33 8.11
C PHE A 172 -5.99 15.30 8.60
N TYR A 173 -5.24 14.32 8.11
CA TYR A 173 -3.84 14.12 8.45
C TYR A 173 -2.99 14.16 7.19
N ALA A 174 -2.00 15.05 7.16
CA ALA A 174 -0.98 15.12 6.12
C ALA A 174 0.26 14.30 6.52
N LYS A 175 0.90 13.68 5.52
CA LYS A 175 2.09 12.85 5.69
C LYS A 175 3.32 13.66 5.33
N ASP A 176 4.20 13.87 6.31
CA ASP A 176 5.47 14.55 6.09
C ASP A 176 6.51 13.59 5.50
N LEU A 177 6.77 13.69 4.20
CA LEU A 177 7.70 12.81 3.51
C LEU A 177 9.16 13.02 3.93
N HIS A 178 9.51 14.13 4.59
CA HIS A 178 10.84 14.32 5.16
C HIS A 178 11.12 13.36 6.33
N LYS A 179 10.08 12.82 7.00
CA LYS A 179 10.21 11.73 7.98
C LYS A 179 10.58 10.40 7.33
N VAL A 180 10.30 10.25 6.04
CA VAL A 180 10.69 9.07 5.25
C VAL A 180 12.13 9.24 4.77
N GLN A 181 12.41 10.29 4.01
CA GLN A 181 13.73 10.58 3.46
C GLN A 181 13.93 12.09 3.26
N GLN A 182 15.15 12.58 3.50
CA GLN A 182 15.48 14.00 3.32
C GLN A 182 15.29 14.45 1.86
N ASP A 183 15.83 13.68 0.90
CA ASP A 183 15.61 13.89 -0.53
C ASP A 183 14.29 13.23 -0.97
N VAL A 184 13.25 14.06 -1.08
CA VAL A 184 11.92 13.65 -1.52
C VAL A 184 11.82 13.46 -3.03
N SER A 185 12.84 13.77 -3.83
CA SER A 185 12.84 13.47 -5.29
C SER A 185 12.82 11.97 -5.59
N LYS A 186 13.05 11.15 -4.57
CA LYS A 186 13.08 9.69 -4.60
C LYS A 186 11.96 9.02 -3.80
N VAL A 187 10.99 9.80 -3.32
CA VAL A 187 9.88 9.29 -2.50
C VAL A 187 8.59 9.32 -3.32
N ILE A 188 7.87 8.21 -3.34
CA ILE A 188 6.57 8.10 -4.00
C ILE A 188 5.53 7.77 -2.92
N LEU A 189 4.47 8.56 -2.83
CA LEU A 189 3.35 8.32 -1.93
C LEU A 189 2.17 7.75 -2.73
N LEU A 190 1.70 6.56 -2.37
CA LEU A 190 0.47 5.96 -2.90
C LEU A 190 -0.61 6.03 -1.82
N ASP A 191 -1.64 6.82 -2.08
CA ASP A 191 -2.70 7.12 -1.12
C ASP A 191 -4.02 7.37 -1.84
N ASN A 192 -5.13 6.94 -1.26
CA ASN A 192 -6.46 7.22 -1.78
C ASN A 192 -6.97 8.61 -1.38
N ASN A 193 -6.42 9.20 -0.32
CA ASN A 193 -6.76 10.53 0.16
C ASN A 193 -5.74 11.58 -0.31
N LYS A 194 -6.21 12.60 -1.03
CA LYS A 194 -5.37 13.70 -1.52
C LYS A 194 -4.80 14.57 -0.40
N GLU A 195 -5.54 14.71 0.71
CA GLU A 195 -5.10 15.52 1.86
C GLU A 195 -3.85 14.93 2.52
N ALA A 196 -3.63 13.62 2.40
CA ALA A 196 -2.44 12.96 2.93
C ALA A 196 -1.16 13.47 2.28
N GLY A 197 -1.21 13.84 1.00
CA GLY A 197 -0.09 14.38 0.24
C GLY A 197 -0.16 15.90 0.01
N VAL A 198 -0.96 16.66 0.79
CA VAL A 198 -1.23 18.08 0.48
C VAL A 198 0.04 18.95 0.39
N ASN A 199 1.06 18.63 1.20
CA ASN A 199 2.37 19.32 1.20
C ASN A 199 3.36 18.73 0.17
N PHE A 200 3.02 17.60 -0.45
CA PHE A 200 3.88 16.83 -1.36
C PHE A 200 3.09 16.32 -2.57
N GLN A 201 2.29 17.20 -3.18
CA GLN A 201 1.34 16.81 -4.24
C GLN A 201 2.04 16.17 -5.44
N ASP A 202 3.24 16.65 -5.77
CA ASP A 202 4.03 16.11 -6.88
C ASP A 202 4.69 14.75 -6.54
N ASN A 203 4.63 14.30 -5.29
CA ASN A 203 5.05 12.95 -4.86
C ASN A 203 3.86 11.98 -4.73
N LEU A 204 2.63 12.48 -4.69
CA LEU A 204 1.42 11.71 -4.48
C LEU A 204 0.91 11.13 -5.81
N ILE A 205 0.74 9.82 -5.83
CA ILE A 205 -0.04 9.10 -6.82
C ILE A 205 -1.36 8.70 -6.16
N PRO A 206 -2.49 9.31 -6.57
CA PRO A 206 -3.81 8.91 -6.11
C PRO A 206 -4.13 7.50 -6.58
N ILE A 207 -4.56 6.64 -5.67
CA ILE A 207 -5.15 5.34 -5.98
C ILE A 207 -6.65 5.36 -5.67
N ALA A 208 -7.44 4.55 -6.39
CA ALA A 208 -8.85 4.41 -6.06
C ALA A 208 -9.01 3.79 -4.67
N SER A 209 -9.89 4.35 -3.85
CA SER A 209 -10.35 3.70 -2.61
C SER A 209 -10.95 2.34 -2.95
N TRP A 210 -10.60 1.33 -2.17
CA TRP A 210 -11.11 -0.02 -2.31
C TRP A 210 -12.14 -0.34 -1.23
N PHE A 211 -13.31 -0.82 -1.64
CA PHE A 211 -14.44 -1.09 -0.75
C PHE A 211 -14.78 -2.58 -0.61
N GLY A 212 -13.91 -3.46 -1.11
CA GLY A 212 -14.05 -4.91 -0.98
C GLY A 212 -14.30 -5.63 -2.30
N GLU A 213 -14.22 -4.93 -3.43
CA GLU A 213 -14.45 -5.52 -4.75
C GLU A 213 -13.35 -6.51 -5.12
N ASP A 214 -13.71 -7.77 -5.38
CA ASP A 214 -12.77 -8.83 -5.75
C ASP A 214 -12.17 -8.65 -7.16
N SER A 215 -12.85 -7.89 -8.02
CA SER A 215 -12.39 -7.54 -9.37
C SER A 215 -11.43 -6.35 -9.42
N ASP A 216 -11.07 -5.77 -8.26
CA ASP A 216 -10.14 -4.64 -8.20
C ASP A 216 -8.74 -5.03 -8.71
N THR A 217 -8.23 -4.27 -9.69
CA THR A 217 -6.90 -4.47 -10.27
C THR A 217 -5.95 -3.30 -9.98
N ALA A 218 -6.34 -2.32 -9.16
CA ALA A 218 -5.62 -1.04 -9.07
C ALA A 218 -4.17 -1.20 -8.62
N LEU A 219 -3.90 -2.16 -7.72
CA LEU A 219 -2.53 -2.49 -7.29
C LEU A 219 -1.69 -3.13 -8.41
N LEU A 220 -2.30 -3.88 -9.34
CA LEU A 220 -1.60 -4.39 -10.52
C LEU A 220 -1.34 -3.29 -11.54
N ASP A 221 -2.37 -2.47 -11.81
CA ASP A 221 -2.35 -1.45 -12.86
C ASP A 221 -1.30 -0.37 -12.60
N ILE A 222 -0.92 -0.16 -11.34
CA ILE A 222 0.07 0.84 -10.97
C ILE A 222 1.53 0.33 -11.06
N ILE A 223 1.75 -1.00 -11.09
CA ILE A 223 3.10 -1.60 -11.12
C ILE A 223 3.95 -1.07 -12.29
N PRO A 224 3.46 -0.99 -13.54
CA PRO A 224 4.29 -0.53 -14.66
C PRO A 224 4.80 0.90 -14.46
N LEU A 225 3.96 1.80 -13.93
CA LEU A 225 4.38 3.17 -13.62
C LEU A 225 5.46 3.17 -12.55
N LEU A 226 5.23 2.46 -11.43
CA LEU A 226 6.21 2.40 -10.35
C LEU A 226 7.53 1.80 -10.83
N LYS A 227 7.51 0.80 -11.71
CA LYS A 227 8.74 0.29 -12.33
C LYS A 227 9.45 1.33 -13.20
N ALA A 228 8.72 2.18 -13.92
CA ALA A 228 9.31 3.24 -14.74
C ALA A 228 9.96 4.34 -13.88
N LEU A 229 9.30 4.76 -12.79
CA LEU A 229 9.74 5.88 -11.94
C LEU A 229 11.13 5.67 -11.31
N ARG A 230 11.54 4.42 -11.06
CA ARG A 230 12.87 4.10 -10.48
C ARG A 230 14.05 4.58 -11.32
N HIS A 231 13.82 4.85 -12.61
CA HIS A 231 14.87 5.25 -13.56
C HIS A 231 15.08 6.76 -13.61
N LEU A 232 14.26 7.55 -12.91
CA LEU A 232 14.28 9.00 -12.97
C LEU A 232 15.16 9.62 -11.89
N SER A 233 15.93 10.65 -12.23
CA SER A 233 16.64 11.43 -11.21
C SER A 233 15.67 12.08 -10.21
N ASP A 234 14.46 12.43 -10.63
CA ASP A 234 13.39 12.97 -9.82
C ASP A 234 12.03 12.43 -10.31
N VAL A 235 11.25 11.82 -9.42
CA VAL A 235 9.94 11.23 -9.76
C VAL A 235 8.84 12.29 -9.97
N ARG A 236 9.01 13.46 -9.36
CA ARG A 236 7.96 14.48 -9.21
C ARG A 236 7.43 15.05 -10.53
N PRO A 237 8.28 15.40 -11.53
CA PRO A 237 7.78 15.93 -12.79
C PRO A 237 6.85 14.96 -13.52
N VAL A 238 7.16 13.66 -13.49
CA VAL A 238 6.36 12.64 -14.18
C VAL A 238 5.03 12.39 -13.47
N ILE A 239 5.04 12.35 -12.13
CA ILE A 239 3.81 12.25 -11.32
C ILE A 239 2.91 13.46 -11.58
N LYS A 240 3.46 14.67 -11.51
CA LYS A 240 2.72 15.91 -11.79
C LYS A 240 2.08 15.91 -13.18
N LEU A 241 2.84 15.53 -14.22
CA LEU A 241 2.33 15.45 -15.59
C LEU A 241 1.18 14.45 -15.72
N ARG A 242 1.25 13.30 -15.03
CA ARG A 242 0.15 12.34 -14.98
C ARG A 242 -1.12 12.95 -14.38
N LEU A 243 -0.99 13.62 -13.23
CA LEU A 243 -2.13 14.25 -12.55
C LEU A 243 -2.83 15.32 -13.39
N LEU A 244 -2.04 16.11 -14.15
CA LEU A 244 -2.58 17.10 -15.07
C LEU A 244 -3.36 16.44 -16.21
N LYS A 245 -2.84 15.35 -16.79
CA LYS A 245 -3.54 14.57 -17.83
C LYS A 245 -4.85 13.99 -17.31
N ASP A 246 -4.84 13.37 -16.13
CA ASP A 246 -6.03 12.78 -15.51
C ASP A 246 -7.10 13.84 -15.22
N SER A 247 -6.67 15.02 -14.75
CA SER A 247 -7.55 16.16 -14.49
C SER A 247 -8.17 16.72 -15.76
N ALA A 248 -7.39 16.82 -16.85
CA ALA A 248 -7.88 17.26 -18.15
C ALA A 248 -8.91 16.27 -18.74
N GLN A 249 -8.64 14.97 -18.67
CA GLN A 249 -9.57 13.93 -19.14
C GLN A 249 -10.88 13.93 -18.35
N LYS A 250 -10.83 14.12 -17.02
CA LYS A 250 -12.03 14.23 -16.19
C LYS A 250 -12.87 15.45 -16.56
N LYS A 251 -12.25 16.62 -16.75
CA LYS A 251 -12.94 17.83 -17.21
C LYS A 251 -13.60 17.61 -18.57
N GLN A 252 -12.91 16.98 -19.52
CA GLN A 252 -13.46 16.70 -20.85
C GLN A 252 -14.66 15.75 -20.77
N LYS A 253 -14.57 14.69 -19.96
CA LYS A 253 -15.68 13.73 -19.78
C LYS A 253 -16.89 14.40 -19.15
N GLN A 254 -16.68 15.26 -18.15
CA GLN A 254 -17.75 16.01 -17.48
C GLN A 254 -18.45 16.96 -18.46
N GLN A 255 -17.70 17.72 -19.25
CA GLN A 255 -18.25 18.59 -20.30
C GLN A 255 -19.05 17.80 -21.34
N ASN A 256 -18.60 16.60 -21.70
CA ASN A 256 -19.34 15.75 -22.64
C ASN A 256 -20.67 15.25 -22.04
N ILE A 257 -20.69 14.87 -20.75
CA ILE A 257 -21.91 14.46 -20.04
C ILE A 257 -22.90 15.63 -19.97
N GLU A 258 -22.42 16.82 -19.60
CA GLU A 258 -23.24 18.04 -19.54
C GLU A 258 -23.83 18.40 -20.90
N LYS A 259 -23.06 18.28 -21.98
CA LYS A 259 -23.55 18.48 -23.35
C LYS A 259 -24.65 17.48 -23.73
N ILE A 260 -24.48 16.20 -23.39
CA ILE A 260 -25.49 15.15 -23.66
C ILE A 260 -26.78 15.44 -22.87
N GLN A 261 -26.66 15.74 -21.59
CA GLN A 261 -27.80 16.08 -20.72
C GLN A 261 -28.52 17.34 -21.21
N HIS A 262 -27.78 18.38 -21.58
CA HIS A 262 -28.34 19.61 -22.14
C HIS A 262 -29.07 19.36 -23.46
N GLY A 263 -28.51 18.55 -24.36
CA GLY A 263 -29.16 18.16 -25.62
C GLY A 263 -30.46 17.37 -25.39
N GLN A 264 -30.46 16.43 -24.44
CA GLN A 264 -31.68 15.70 -24.05
C GLN A 264 -32.75 16.62 -23.46
N MET A 265 -32.34 17.58 -22.63
CA MET A 265 -33.25 18.57 -22.04
C MET A 265 -33.89 19.48 -23.10
N LEU A 266 -33.10 19.97 -24.07
CA LEU A 266 -33.63 20.77 -25.19
C LEU A 266 -34.60 19.97 -26.06
N SER A 267 -34.30 18.70 -26.34
CA SER A 267 -35.19 17.82 -27.09
C SER A 267 -36.52 17.58 -26.37
N LEU A 268 -36.48 17.34 -25.05
CA LEU A 268 -37.70 17.21 -24.23
C LEU A 268 -38.50 18.52 -24.18
N ALA A 269 -37.83 19.66 -24.02
CA ALA A 269 -38.48 20.97 -24.02
C ALA A 269 -39.21 21.23 -25.34
N HIS A 270 -38.55 20.97 -26.48
CA HIS A 270 -39.17 21.10 -27.79
C HIS A 270 -40.41 20.20 -27.92
N LEU A 271 -40.32 18.92 -27.53
CA LEU A 271 -41.45 17.98 -27.57
C LEU A 271 -42.64 18.46 -26.71
N ILE A 272 -42.36 19.03 -25.54
CA ILE A 272 -43.37 19.60 -24.65
C ILE A 272 -44.02 20.83 -25.30
N THR A 273 -43.23 21.76 -25.85
CA THR A 273 -43.74 22.96 -26.52
C THR A 273 -44.64 22.59 -27.71
N GLU A 274 -44.21 21.65 -28.55
CA GLU A 274 -45.02 21.14 -29.67
C GLU A 274 -46.34 20.52 -29.18
N ARG A 275 -46.30 19.75 -28.08
CA ARG A 275 -47.50 19.14 -27.51
C ARG A 275 -48.46 20.19 -26.93
N ILE A 276 -47.94 21.22 -26.25
CA ILE A 276 -48.74 22.33 -25.73
C ILE A 276 -49.38 23.11 -26.88
N TRP A 277 -48.61 23.46 -27.91
CA TRP A 277 -49.08 24.16 -29.11
C TRP A 277 -50.22 23.41 -29.81
N ASN A 278 -50.06 22.09 -29.99
CA ASN A 278 -51.09 21.25 -30.60
C ASN A 278 -52.35 21.15 -29.73
N MET A 279 -52.22 21.14 -28.41
CA MET A 279 -53.38 21.19 -27.51
C MET A 279 -54.10 22.54 -27.62
N THR A 280 -53.38 23.67 -27.57
CA THR A 280 -54.01 25.01 -27.65
C THR A 280 -54.72 25.25 -28.97
N ASN A 281 -54.18 24.74 -30.09
CA ASN A 281 -54.81 24.87 -31.41
C ASN A 281 -56.05 23.97 -31.57
N ASN A 282 -56.10 22.81 -30.90
CA ASN A 282 -57.29 21.94 -30.91
C ASN A 282 -58.44 22.48 -30.03
N PHE A 283 -58.19 23.41 -29.12
CA PHE A 283 -59.22 24.04 -28.29
C PHE A 283 -59.83 25.33 -28.89
N GLY A 284 -59.44 25.72 -30.11
CA GLY A 284 -60.14 26.77 -30.87
C GLY A 284 -60.20 28.14 -30.19
N ILE A 285 -59.19 28.52 -29.40
CA ILE A 285 -59.10 29.89 -28.88
C ILE A 285 -58.35 30.74 -29.90
N SER A 286 -59.10 31.41 -30.78
CA SER A 286 -58.58 32.49 -31.63
C SER A 286 -58.30 33.72 -30.76
N PRO A 287 -57.10 34.32 -30.80
CA PRO A 287 -56.83 35.58 -30.13
C PRO A 287 -57.31 36.77 -30.99
N THR A 288 -58.61 36.89 -31.25
CA THR A 288 -59.24 38.13 -31.72
C THR A 288 -60.73 38.08 -31.41
N ASP A 289 -61.22 39.11 -30.71
CA ASP A 289 -62.52 39.79 -30.91
C ASP A 289 -63.11 40.28 -29.58
N THR A 290 -62.48 41.32 -29.01
CA THR A 290 -63.24 42.38 -28.34
C THR A 290 -62.90 43.68 -29.04
N HIS A 291 -63.75 44.02 -30.02
CA HIS A 291 -63.76 45.29 -30.72
C HIS A 291 -64.01 46.45 -29.74
N PRO A 292 -63.32 47.59 -29.89
CA PRO A 292 -63.79 48.86 -29.37
C PRO A 292 -64.85 49.44 -30.32
N ASP A 293 -65.85 50.08 -29.70
CA ASP A 293 -66.73 51.15 -30.20
C ASP A 293 -68.22 50.85 -30.49
N GLU A 294 -69.02 51.81 -30.00
CA GLU A 294 -70.40 52.21 -30.33
C GLU A 294 -71.59 51.63 -29.53
N PHE A 295 -71.93 52.36 -28.44
CA PHE A 295 -73.32 52.75 -28.15
C PHE A 295 -73.39 54.29 -28.17
N GLU A 296 -73.86 54.86 -29.28
CA GLU A 296 -74.53 56.17 -29.30
C GLU A 296 -76.04 55.94 -29.15
N SER A 297 -76.60 56.40 -28.04
CA SER A 297 -77.91 57.07 -27.91
C SER A 297 -78.07 57.63 -26.50
#